data_AF-A0A060BP89-F1
#
_entry.id   AF-A0A060BP89-F1
#
_cell.length_a   1.000
_cell.length_b   1.000
_cell.length_c   1.000
_cell.angle_alpha   90.00
_cell.angle_beta   90.00
_cell.angle_gamma   90.00
#
_symmetry.space_group_name_H-M   'P 1'
#
loop_
_entity.id
_entity.type
_entity.pdbx_description
1 polymer ?
#
loop_
_entity_poly.entity_id
_entity_poly.type
_entity_poly.pdbx_seq_one_letter_code
_entity_poly.pdbx_strand_id
1 'polypeptide(L)'
;ILAALLEPRPASDQALLESARRGARGPKLPQYLGYHFWSNFEIGKLAWLRSDAYRDFFAYLESTGGFFYERWGDAPVHTLAAAAMLDAEQIRYFAEVGYRHDGWMHCPASEQCACDPSRDENTHGQARPLEAFAEVWLER
;
A
#
# COMPACT_ATOMS: atom_id res chain seq x y z
N ILE A 1 8.62 2.17 7.33
CA ILE A 1 7.26 1.63 7.54
C ILE A 1 7.27 0.23 6.97
N LEU A 2 6.71 -0.74 7.67
CA LEU A 2 6.68 -2.13 7.27
C LEU A 2 5.21 -2.51 7.22
N ALA A 3 4.71 -2.95 6.09
CA ALA A 3 3.30 -3.28 5.99
C ALA A 3 3.10 -4.50 5.10
N ALA A 4 2.17 -5.33 5.54
CA ALA A 4 1.69 -6.46 4.78
C ALA A 4 0.65 -5.94 3.78
N LEU A 5 0.59 -6.57 2.60
CA LEU A 5 -0.49 -6.48 1.62
C LEU A 5 -0.69 -5.11 0.94
N LEU A 6 -0.69 -5.14 -0.41
CA LEU A 6 -1.12 -4.05 -1.29
C LEU A 6 -2.40 -4.50 -1.97
N GLU A 7 -3.52 -3.82 -1.73
CA GLU A 7 -4.78 -4.10 -2.41
C GLU A 7 -5.28 -2.91 -3.24
N PRO A 8 -5.78 -3.14 -4.46
CA PRO A 8 -6.61 -2.18 -5.17
C PRO A 8 -8.04 -2.18 -4.59
N ARG A 9 -8.81 -1.10 -4.76
CA ARG A 9 -10.25 -1.14 -4.40
C ARG A 9 -11.03 -2.01 -5.41
N PRO A 10 -12.22 -2.53 -5.04
CA PRO A 10 -12.90 -3.58 -5.81
C PRO A 10 -13.27 -3.14 -7.23
N ALA A 11 -13.18 -4.05 -8.21
CA ALA A 11 -13.76 -4.14 -9.57
C ALA A 11 -13.91 -2.88 -10.48
N SER A 12 -14.29 -1.71 -9.96
CA SER A 12 -14.34 -0.45 -10.71
C SER A 12 -12.97 -0.01 -11.24
N ASP A 13 -11.91 -0.47 -10.58
CA ASP A 13 -10.54 0.02 -10.80
C ASP A 13 -9.90 -0.61 -12.05
N GLN A 14 -10.30 -1.82 -12.48
CA GLN A 14 -9.86 -2.38 -13.77
C GLN A 14 -10.38 -1.54 -14.96
N ALA A 15 -11.64 -1.10 -14.90
CA ALA A 15 -12.22 -0.24 -15.93
C ALA A 15 -11.61 1.18 -15.91
N LEU A 16 -11.24 1.70 -14.74
CA LEU A 16 -10.50 2.95 -14.59
C LEU A 16 -9.06 2.84 -15.11
N LEU A 17 -8.35 1.76 -14.81
CA LEU A 17 -7.02 1.46 -15.35
C LEU A 17 -7.05 1.34 -16.88
N GLU A 18 -8.04 0.63 -17.43
CA GLU A 18 -8.21 0.49 -18.87
C GLU A 18 -8.64 1.79 -19.56
N SER A 19 -9.52 2.60 -18.95
CA SER A 19 -9.93 3.89 -19.50
C SER A 19 -8.83 4.94 -19.41
N ALA A 20 -8.03 4.91 -18.34
CA ALA A 20 -6.81 5.70 -18.22
C ALA A 20 -5.78 5.32 -19.29
N ARG A 21 -5.69 4.05 -19.71
CA ARG A 21 -4.80 3.62 -20.80
C ARG A 21 -5.31 4.01 -22.18
N ARG A 22 -6.63 4.00 -22.42
CA ARG A 22 -7.22 4.20 -23.77
C ARG A 22 -7.44 5.68 -24.17
N GLY A 23 -7.41 6.62 -23.22
CA GLY A 23 -8.14 7.89 -23.40
C GLY A 23 -7.41 9.23 -23.50
N ALA A 24 -6.07 9.39 -23.40
CA ALA A 24 -5.52 10.76 -23.47
C ALA A 24 -4.27 10.98 -24.32
N ARG A 25 -4.30 12.14 -25.00
CA ARG A 25 -3.17 12.82 -25.61
C ARG A 25 -2.66 13.87 -24.61
N GLY A 26 -1.43 13.70 -24.12
CA GLY A 26 -0.74 14.60 -23.17
C GLY A 26 -0.03 13.84 -22.04
N PRO A 27 1.00 14.41 -21.41
CA PRO A 27 1.65 13.79 -20.24
C PRO A 27 0.63 13.73 -19.10
N LYS A 28 0.18 12.52 -18.75
CA LYS A 28 -0.69 12.29 -17.60
C LYS A 28 0.17 12.33 -16.35
N LEU A 29 -0.19 13.17 -15.37
CA LEU A 29 0.27 12.96 -14.00
C LEU A 29 -0.18 11.56 -13.57
N PRO A 30 0.70 10.75 -12.96
CA PRO A 30 0.33 9.41 -12.52
C PRO A 30 -0.81 9.53 -11.51
N GLN A 31 -1.93 8.90 -11.83
CA GLN A 31 -3.12 8.87 -10.99
C GLN A 31 -2.92 7.80 -9.91
N TYR A 32 -3.25 8.11 -8.66
CA TYR A 32 -3.15 7.14 -7.58
C TYR A 32 -4.09 5.95 -7.86
N LEU A 33 -3.52 4.74 -7.89
CA LEU A 33 -4.21 3.51 -8.29
C LEU A 33 -4.92 2.80 -7.12
N GLY A 34 -4.93 3.40 -5.93
CA GLY A 34 -5.58 2.81 -4.76
C GLY A 34 -4.76 1.77 -4.01
N TYR A 35 -3.63 1.30 -4.56
CA TYR A 35 -2.72 0.40 -3.85
C TYR A 35 -2.16 1.07 -2.60
N HIS A 36 -2.28 0.40 -1.47
CA HIS A 36 -1.72 0.85 -0.21
C HIS A 36 -1.33 -0.34 0.65
N PHE A 37 -0.29 -0.12 1.44
CA PHE A 37 0.09 -0.96 2.57
C PHE A 37 -1.03 -1.06 3.58
N TRP A 38 -1.42 -2.27 3.97
CA TRP A 38 -2.44 -2.46 5.00
C TRP A 38 -1.90 -2.17 6.40
N SER A 39 -2.23 -0.98 6.90
CA SER A 39 -1.80 -0.46 8.20
C SER A 39 -2.40 -1.18 9.40
N ASN A 40 -3.32 -2.12 9.21
CA ASN A 40 -3.79 -3.03 10.27
C ASN A 40 -2.60 -3.84 10.85
N PHE A 41 -1.62 -4.17 9.99
CA PHE A 41 -0.32 -4.68 10.41
C PHE A 41 0.78 -3.75 9.90
N GLU A 42 1.28 -2.92 10.82
CA GLU A 42 2.40 -2.03 10.54
C GLU A 42 3.50 -2.16 11.62
N ILE A 43 4.75 -2.29 11.19
CA ILE A 43 5.90 -2.07 12.07
C ILE A 43 6.61 -0.80 11.58
N GLY A 44 6.64 0.24 12.41
CA GLY A 44 7.06 1.57 12.00
C GLY A 44 8.11 2.18 12.93
N LYS A 45 9.07 2.91 12.35
CA LYS A 45 9.97 3.78 13.14
C LYS A 45 9.22 5.07 13.47
N LEU A 46 8.74 5.20 14.71
CA LEU A 46 8.00 6.38 15.16
C LEU A 46 8.74 7.71 14.97
N ALA A 47 10.09 7.70 14.97
CA ALA A 47 10.88 8.89 14.69
C ALA A 47 10.62 9.48 13.30
N TRP A 48 10.31 8.63 12.30
CA TRP A 48 9.95 9.10 10.96
C TRP A 48 8.54 9.71 10.93
N LEU A 49 7.56 9.07 11.57
CA LEU A 49 6.20 9.64 11.75
C LEU A 49 6.20 10.96 12.54
N ARG A 50 7.23 11.19 13.37
CA ARG A 50 7.42 12.42 14.14
C ARG A 50 8.32 13.44 13.46
N SER A 51 8.86 13.13 12.28
CA SER A 51 9.69 14.05 11.50
C SER A 51 8.88 15.23 11.00
N ASP A 52 9.53 16.37 10.81
CA ASP A 52 8.86 17.58 10.30
C ASP A 52 8.24 17.35 8.93
N ALA A 53 8.94 16.64 8.03
CA ALA A 53 8.44 16.30 6.70
C ALA A 53 7.10 15.53 6.75
N TYR A 54 6.98 14.50 7.60
CA TYR A 54 5.73 13.77 7.74
C TYR A 54 4.62 14.64 8.35
N ARG A 55 4.96 15.45 9.35
CA ARG A 55 4.00 16.33 10.02
C ARG A 55 3.46 17.41 9.10
N ASP A 56 4.31 17.99 8.26
CA ASP A 56 3.92 18.99 7.25
C ASP A 56 3.02 18.36 6.19
N PHE A 57 3.36 17.17 5.70
CA PHE A 57 2.51 16.40 4.80
C PHE A 57 1.13 16.11 5.40
N PHE A 58 1.10 15.62 6.64
CA PHE A 58 -0.16 15.33 7.32
C PHE A 58 -0.98 16.60 7.58
N ALA A 59 -0.33 17.69 8.02
CA ALA A 59 -0.99 18.98 8.26
C ALA A 59 -1.60 19.56 6.97
N TYR A 60 -0.92 19.40 5.83
CA TYR A 60 -1.48 19.75 4.53
C TYR A 60 -2.74 18.94 4.23
N LEU A 61 -2.71 17.61 4.38
CA LEU A 61 -3.88 16.76 4.15
C LEU A 61 -5.05 17.10 5.07
N GLU A 62 -4.78 17.38 6.35
CA GLU A 62 -5.79 17.80 7.30
C GLU A 62 -6.46 19.11 6.86
N SER A 63 -5.66 20.07 6.35
CA SER A 63 -6.18 21.37 5.90
C SER A 63 -7.14 21.29 4.70
N THR A 64 -7.12 20.19 3.93
CA THR A 64 -8.04 20.00 2.81
C THR A 64 -9.41 19.49 3.26
N GLY A 65 -9.51 18.96 4.49
CA GLY A 65 -10.71 18.33 5.03
C GLY A 65 -11.04 16.95 4.45
N GLY A 66 -10.15 16.37 3.65
CA GLY A 66 -10.37 15.07 2.98
C GLY A 66 -10.63 13.90 3.94
N PHE A 67 -10.15 13.97 5.18
CA PHE A 67 -10.46 12.98 6.21
C PHE A 67 -11.95 12.94 6.59
N PHE A 68 -12.66 14.07 6.54
CA PHE A 68 -14.07 14.18 6.95
C PHE A 68 -15.03 14.27 5.77
N TYR A 69 -14.68 15.04 4.74
CA TYR A 69 -15.55 15.25 3.57
C TYR A 69 -15.45 14.11 2.57
N GLU A 70 -14.37 13.33 2.62
CA GLU A 70 -14.24 12.08 1.89
C GLU A 70 -14.19 10.89 2.86
N ARG A 71 -13.15 10.06 2.78
CA ARG A 71 -12.90 8.94 3.69
C ARG A 71 -11.44 8.48 3.57
N TRP A 72 -10.51 9.42 3.66
CA TRP A 72 -9.08 9.09 3.60
C TRP A 72 -8.69 8.22 4.79
N GLY A 73 -8.32 6.97 4.51
CA GLY A 73 -7.80 6.05 5.51
C GLY A 73 -6.33 6.35 5.81
N ASP A 74 -5.88 5.92 6.98
CA ASP A 74 -4.47 5.99 7.37
C ASP A 74 -3.58 5.15 6.42
N ALA A 75 -4.05 3.98 6.00
CA ALA A 75 -3.32 3.07 5.11
C ALA A 75 -2.84 3.74 3.79
N PRO A 76 -3.71 4.38 2.96
CA PRO A 76 -3.26 5.11 1.78
C PRO A 76 -2.42 6.36 2.13
N VAL A 77 -2.69 7.03 3.25
CA VAL A 77 -1.91 8.21 3.69
C VAL A 77 -0.48 7.83 4.05
N HIS A 78 -0.29 6.77 4.84
CA HIS A 78 1.03 6.24 5.20
C HIS A 78 1.78 5.75 3.96
N THR A 79 1.08 5.09 3.02
CA THR A 79 1.67 4.61 1.76
C THR A 79 2.18 5.77 0.91
N LEU A 80 1.37 6.82 0.73
CA LEU A 80 1.78 8.00 -0.05
C LEU A 80 2.94 8.75 0.62
N ALA A 81 2.93 8.89 1.95
CA ALA A 81 4.04 9.49 2.69
C ALA A 81 5.33 8.67 2.53
N ALA A 82 5.24 7.33 2.67
CA ALA A 82 6.36 6.43 2.47
C ALA A 82 6.90 6.52 1.05
N ALA A 83 6.03 6.52 0.04
CA ALA A 83 6.41 6.64 -1.37
C ALA A 83 7.10 7.95 -1.68
N ALA A 84 6.67 9.04 -1.04
CA ALA A 84 7.24 10.34 -1.24
C ALA A 84 8.62 10.50 -0.57
N MET A 85 8.80 9.94 0.64
CA MET A 85 9.86 10.34 1.57
C MET A 85 10.86 9.23 1.95
N LEU A 86 10.56 7.96 1.68
CA LEU A 86 11.43 6.84 2.04
C LEU A 86 12.04 6.21 0.79
N ASP A 87 13.30 5.82 0.92
CA ASP A 87 13.98 4.99 -0.07
C ASP A 87 13.41 3.56 -0.03
N ALA A 88 13.49 2.83 -1.14
CA ALA A 88 12.97 1.47 -1.25
C ALA A 88 13.57 0.54 -0.18
N GLU A 89 14.86 0.70 0.13
CA GLU A 89 15.59 -0.10 1.11
C GLU A 89 15.13 0.17 2.56
N GLN A 90 14.43 1.28 2.80
CA GLN A 90 13.88 1.64 4.11
C GLN A 90 12.49 1.04 4.36
N ILE A 91 11.92 0.39 3.35
CA ILE A 91 10.64 -0.31 3.41
C ILE A 91 10.91 -1.80 3.20
N ARG A 92 10.31 -2.65 4.04
CA ARG A 92 10.47 -4.09 3.94
C ARG A 92 9.12 -4.78 3.95
N TYR A 93 8.99 -5.74 3.05
CA TYR A 93 7.91 -6.71 3.02
C TYR A 93 8.28 -7.90 3.91
N PHE A 94 7.40 -8.27 4.85
CA PHE A 94 7.60 -9.40 5.75
C PHE A 94 7.01 -10.68 5.17
N ALA A 95 7.70 -11.23 4.16
CA ALA A 95 7.31 -12.48 3.53
C ALA A 95 7.27 -13.67 4.50
N GLU A 96 7.98 -13.57 5.64
CA GLU A 96 8.16 -14.61 6.63
C GLU A 96 7.12 -14.61 7.77
N VAL A 97 6.32 -13.56 7.92
CA VAL A 97 5.38 -13.42 9.04
C VAL A 97 3.97 -13.83 8.62
N GLY A 98 3.45 -14.93 9.16
CA GLY A 98 2.03 -15.28 8.97
C GLY A 98 1.11 -14.26 9.64
N TYR A 99 0.16 -13.69 8.90
CA TYR A 99 -0.78 -12.69 9.38
C TYR A 99 -2.16 -12.85 8.75
N ARG A 100 -3.21 -12.63 9.54
CA ARG A 100 -4.60 -12.68 9.09
C ARG A 100 -5.41 -11.54 9.69
N HIS A 101 -6.17 -10.86 8.85
CA HIS A 101 -7.19 -9.89 9.24
C HIS A 101 -8.46 -10.16 8.44
N ASP A 102 -9.56 -10.45 9.13
CA ASP A 102 -10.83 -10.85 8.51
C ASP A 102 -10.69 -12.00 7.48
N GLY A 103 -11.15 -11.79 6.25
CA GLY A 103 -11.07 -12.77 5.16
C GLY A 103 -9.66 -12.93 4.58
N TRP A 104 -8.75 -12.01 4.86
CA TRP A 104 -7.48 -11.86 4.16
C TRP A 104 -6.33 -12.42 4.98
N MET A 105 -5.43 -13.12 4.30
CA MET A 105 -4.34 -13.84 4.95
C MET A 105 -3.08 -13.86 4.11
N HIS A 106 -1.96 -13.55 4.76
CA HIS A 106 -0.61 -13.90 4.33
C HIS A 106 -0.16 -15.11 5.15
N CYS A 107 0.13 -16.22 4.49
CA CYS A 107 0.57 -17.47 5.08
C CYS A 107 1.84 -18.00 4.40
N PRO A 108 3.02 -17.74 4.98
CA PRO A 108 4.29 -18.25 4.47
C PRO A 108 4.30 -19.77 4.41
N ALA A 109 4.90 -20.34 3.35
CA ALA A 109 5.17 -21.78 3.23
C ALA A 109 6.32 -22.19 4.16
N SER A 110 6.03 -22.25 5.46
CA SER A 110 7.00 -22.52 6.52
C SER A 110 6.39 -23.45 7.58
N GLU A 111 7.18 -24.43 8.03
CA GLU A 111 6.83 -25.34 9.15
C GLU A 111 6.62 -24.59 10.48
N GLN A 112 7.05 -23.33 10.56
CA GLN A 112 6.83 -22.48 11.73
C GLN A 112 5.44 -21.81 11.74
N CYS A 113 4.70 -21.91 10.63
CA CYS A 113 3.37 -21.31 10.48
C CYS A 113 2.27 -22.38 10.68
N ALA A 114 1.20 -22.01 11.40
CA ALA A 114 0.04 -22.89 11.64
C ALA A 114 -1.10 -22.70 10.63
N CYS A 115 -1.00 -21.70 9.76
CA CYS A 115 -1.98 -21.42 8.71
C CYS A 115 -1.75 -22.33 7.49
N ASP A 116 -2.76 -22.41 6.62
CA ASP A 116 -2.69 -23.19 5.38
C ASP A 116 -2.13 -22.31 4.23
N PRO A 117 -0.93 -22.60 3.69
CA PRO A 117 -0.34 -21.81 2.59
C PRO A 117 -1.16 -21.87 1.28
N SER A 118 -2.06 -22.85 1.13
CA SER A 118 -2.98 -22.88 -0.03
C SER A 118 -4.05 -21.79 0.02
N ARG A 119 -4.14 -21.07 1.15
CA ARG A 119 -5.09 -19.97 1.38
C ARG A 119 -4.41 -18.60 1.49
N ASP A 120 -3.16 -18.51 1.07
CA ASP A 120 -2.38 -17.27 1.04
C ASP A 120 -2.82 -16.37 -0.12
N GLU A 121 -3.35 -15.19 0.17
CA GLU A 121 -3.89 -14.27 -0.84
C GLU A 121 -2.80 -13.60 -1.70
N ASN A 122 -1.52 -13.65 -1.27
CA ASN A 122 -0.37 -13.08 -1.97
C ASN A 122 0.18 -13.98 -3.08
N THR A 123 -0.07 -15.29 -2.98
CA THR A 123 0.45 -16.30 -3.92
C THR A 123 -0.66 -16.83 -4.85
N HIS A 124 -1.93 -16.77 -4.43
CA HIS A 124 -3.08 -17.25 -5.21
C HIS A 124 -3.75 -16.19 -6.11
N GLY A 125 -3.06 -15.09 -6.39
CA GLY A 125 -3.37 -14.21 -7.52
C GLY A 125 -4.29 -13.02 -7.26
N GLN A 126 -4.57 -12.65 -6.01
CA GLN A 126 -5.37 -11.46 -5.68
C GLN A 126 -4.51 -10.24 -5.36
N ALA A 127 -3.35 -10.43 -4.71
CA ALA A 127 -2.36 -9.37 -4.52
C ALA A 127 -1.07 -9.75 -5.28
N ARG A 128 -0.46 -8.78 -5.96
CA ARG A 128 0.93 -8.89 -6.46
C ARG A 128 1.81 -7.90 -5.69
N PRO A 129 2.07 -8.13 -4.38
CA PRO A 129 2.63 -7.10 -3.52
C PRO A 129 4.05 -6.73 -3.93
N LEU A 130 4.85 -7.71 -4.37
CA LEU A 130 6.24 -7.50 -4.77
C LEU A 130 6.38 -6.79 -6.13
N GLU A 131 5.53 -7.11 -7.11
CA GLU A 131 5.55 -6.41 -8.40
C GLU A 131 4.99 -4.99 -8.26
N ALA A 132 3.94 -4.77 -7.46
CA ALA A 132 3.40 -3.43 -7.20
C ALA A 132 4.37 -2.57 -6.36
N PHE A 133 5.05 -3.17 -5.37
CA PHE A 133 6.12 -2.52 -4.62
C PHE A 133 7.29 -2.12 -5.53
N ALA A 134 7.68 -3.03 -6.43
CA ALA A 134 8.66 -2.76 -7.46
C ALA A 134 8.22 -1.65 -8.43
N GLU A 135 7.00 -1.68 -8.97
CA GLU A 135 6.50 -0.68 -9.92
C GLU A 135 6.44 0.73 -9.33
N VAL A 136 6.07 0.89 -8.06
CA VAL A 136 5.96 2.24 -7.47
C VAL A 136 7.32 2.80 -6.97
N TRP A 137 8.31 1.95 -6.69
CA TRP A 137 9.62 2.38 -6.15
C TRP A 137 10.84 2.17 -7.08
N LEU A 138 10.77 1.31 -8.10
CA LEU A 138 11.90 1.08 -9.03
C LEU A 138 12.00 2.11 -10.17
N GLU A 139 11.03 3.01 -10.33
CA GLU A 139 11.08 4.09 -11.32
C GLU A 139 11.64 5.42 -10.75
N ARG A 140 12.21 5.42 -9.55
CA ARG A 140 12.86 6.57 -8.90
C ARG A 140 14.38 6.52 -8.97
#